data_AF-A0AAD9QWC0-F1
#
_entry.id   AF-A0AAD9QWC0-F1
#
_cell.length_a   1.000
_cell.length_b   1.000
_cell.length_c   1.000
_cell.angle_alpha   90.00
_cell.angle_beta   90.00
_cell.angle_gamma   90.00
#
_symmetry.space_group_name_H-M   'P 1'
#
loop_
_entity.id
_entity.type
_entity.pdbx_description
1 polymer ?
#
loop_
_entity_poly.entity_id
_entity_poly.type
_entity_poly.pdbx_seq_one_letter_code
_entity_poly.pdbx_strand_id
1 'polypeptide(L)'
;MTLLLTSLVKAFLLLSAVIMLAETKNAVNQCKLSSRTAFCKQECNKDCHMTCAKAPRMLKSCHQGCQSSHCDMRCVTKETCLQTCDHLSNCDSSVFCKTSNCTQKCDAGNCKMNCRASSRCDQSCNEGSCKLKCPKTAERCKQSCWHGRCQATCNAKRLCDQNCNGGKCALRCKSDECRQNCDVGECKMKCRSRNNCAQYCSSFNKMCPLVDCESKERACKQFRGAERMVIRAQQGYQYCTNGNCEQNCTVSYNCYQNCKGNCQQYCTAGNKCEQSCGHDGKCQQLCNAKICNQRCTEGGNCNMTCIAKEPCTQRCPQGGCQTVCDSPSCLQLCNSGNCSLLCKGMQCQQNCTGGGCHLSCFLDADVCKQHCPSNNCTITRTQRPKRTEMITFQISSGQPKVVFNEAKTTNNSKRVSAALTFSTICALWVTMISFMY
;
A
#
# COMPACT_ATOMS: atom_id res chain seq x y z
N MET A 1 -22.95 79.79 -8.23
CA MET A 1 -22.31 79.04 -9.34
C MET A 1 -21.42 77.89 -8.84
N THR A 2 -20.72 78.03 -7.71
CA THR A 2 -19.87 77.00 -7.09
C THR A 2 -20.61 75.77 -6.54
N LEU A 3 -21.80 75.95 -5.95
CA LEU A 3 -22.63 74.84 -5.42
C LEU A 3 -23.17 73.87 -6.51
N LEU A 4 -23.50 74.40 -7.70
CA LEU A 4 -23.96 73.61 -8.85
C LEU A 4 -22.83 72.74 -9.42
N LEU A 5 -21.61 73.28 -9.46
CA LEU A 5 -20.43 72.55 -9.95
C LEU A 5 -20.10 71.35 -9.06
N THR A 6 -20.16 71.52 -7.73
CA THR A 6 -19.87 70.43 -6.79
C THR A 6 -20.88 69.29 -6.84
N SER A 7 -22.15 69.59 -7.15
CA SER A 7 -23.20 68.58 -7.27
C SER A 7 -23.07 67.78 -8.57
N LEU A 8 -22.69 68.44 -9.67
CA LEU A 8 -22.42 67.79 -10.96
C LEU A 8 -21.20 66.88 -10.90
N VAL A 9 -20.13 67.28 -10.22
CA VAL A 9 -18.93 66.45 -10.05
C VAL A 9 -19.21 65.21 -9.20
N LYS A 10 -19.99 65.33 -8.12
CA LYS A 10 -20.41 64.17 -7.31
C LYS A 10 -21.31 63.21 -8.09
N ALA A 11 -22.23 63.73 -8.91
CA ALA A 11 -23.07 62.91 -9.78
C ALA A 11 -22.24 62.17 -10.84
N PHE A 12 -21.23 62.82 -11.43
CA PHE A 12 -20.32 62.20 -12.40
C PHE A 12 -19.43 61.12 -11.75
N LEU A 13 -18.94 61.34 -10.53
CA LEU A 13 -18.15 60.35 -9.78
C LEU A 13 -18.99 59.14 -9.34
N LEU A 14 -20.27 59.34 -9.02
CA LEU A 14 -21.21 58.25 -8.75
C LEU A 14 -21.55 57.48 -10.04
N LEU A 15 -21.72 58.17 -11.17
CA LEU A 15 -21.96 57.51 -12.46
C LEU A 15 -20.76 56.66 -12.90
N SER A 16 -19.53 57.17 -12.73
CA SER A 16 -18.32 56.42 -13.07
C SER A 16 -18.09 55.24 -12.12
N ALA A 17 -18.43 55.37 -10.84
CA ALA A 17 -18.40 54.24 -9.89
C ALA A 17 -19.43 53.14 -10.22
N VAL A 18 -20.63 53.52 -10.72
CA VAL A 18 -21.65 52.54 -11.15
C VAL A 18 -21.27 51.85 -12.46
N ILE A 19 -20.57 52.54 -13.38
CA ILE A 19 -20.05 51.93 -14.63
C ILE A 19 -18.95 50.90 -14.34
N MET A 20 -18.21 51.03 -13.22
CA MET A 20 -17.18 50.07 -12.81
C MET A 20 -17.72 48.79 -12.13
N LEU A 21 -19.05 48.66 -11.97
CA LEU A 21 -19.70 47.49 -11.34
C LEU A 21 -20.50 46.61 -12.32
N ALA A 22 -20.48 46.92 -13.62
CA ALA A 22 -21.06 46.08 -14.65
C ALA A 22 -19.97 45.33 -15.42
N GLU A 23 -19.33 44.33 -14.80
CA GLU A 23 -18.63 43.28 -15.55
C GLU A 23 -19.67 42.41 -16.27
N THR A 24 -20.19 42.91 -17.39
CA THR A 24 -20.98 42.09 -18.30
C THR A 24 -20.04 41.07 -18.94
N LYS A 25 -20.03 39.84 -18.41
CA LYS A 25 -19.40 38.69 -19.08
C LYS A 25 -19.86 38.66 -20.54
N ASN A 26 -18.92 38.71 -21.47
CA ASN A 26 -19.25 38.64 -22.90
C ASN A 26 -19.76 37.21 -23.20
N ALA A 27 -21.07 37.06 -23.35
CA ALA A 27 -21.67 35.77 -23.66
C ALA A 27 -21.43 35.41 -25.14
N VAL A 28 -20.47 34.52 -25.40
CA VAL A 28 -20.25 33.96 -26.74
C VAL A 28 -21.26 32.84 -26.99
N ASN A 29 -22.47 33.21 -27.41
CA ASN A 29 -23.59 32.27 -27.64
C ASN A 29 -23.72 31.78 -29.09
N GLN A 30 -22.91 32.30 -30.03
CA GLN A 30 -23.10 31.99 -31.46
C GLN A 30 -22.35 30.72 -31.86
N CYS A 31 -23.02 29.58 -31.79
CA CYS A 31 -22.61 28.40 -32.54
C CYS A 31 -22.67 28.71 -34.04
N LYS A 32 -21.51 28.77 -34.71
CA LYS A 32 -21.46 28.79 -36.19
C LYS A 32 -21.88 27.41 -36.71
N LEU A 33 -23.18 27.16 -36.78
CA LEU A 33 -23.77 25.97 -37.37
C LEU A 33 -23.61 26.06 -38.89
N SER A 34 -22.81 25.18 -39.48
CA SER A 34 -22.89 24.95 -40.92
C SER A 34 -24.11 24.07 -41.18
N SER A 35 -24.97 24.47 -42.12
CA SER A 35 -26.25 23.81 -42.43
C SER A 35 -26.15 22.33 -42.81
N ARG A 36 -24.93 21.81 -43.00
CA ARG A 36 -24.65 20.38 -43.26
C ARG A 36 -23.93 19.65 -42.13
N THR A 37 -23.40 20.34 -41.12
CA THR A 37 -22.61 19.71 -40.06
C THR A 37 -23.25 19.90 -38.69
N ALA A 38 -23.49 18.78 -38.03
CA ALA A 38 -23.96 18.64 -36.66
C ALA A 38 -22.91 19.07 -35.62
N PHE A 39 -22.16 20.14 -35.89
CA PHE A 39 -20.96 20.57 -35.17
C PHE A 39 -21.05 22.05 -34.78
N CYS A 40 -20.66 22.36 -33.55
CA CYS A 40 -20.51 23.74 -33.06
C CYS A 40 -19.07 24.00 -32.64
N LYS A 41 -18.54 25.17 -33.00
CA LYS A 41 -17.24 25.67 -32.53
C LYS A 41 -17.43 27.02 -31.85
N GLN A 42 -16.89 27.17 -30.65
CA GLN A 42 -16.86 28.41 -29.87
C GLN A 42 -15.41 28.66 -29.44
N GLU A 43 -14.91 29.88 -29.66
CA GLU A 43 -13.61 30.35 -29.20
C GLU A 43 -13.80 31.66 -28.46
N CYS A 44 -13.03 31.87 -27.40
CA CYS A 44 -13.15 33.03 -26.56
C CYS A 44 -11.79 33.53 -26.06
N ASN A 45 -11.65 34.86 -26.05
CA ASN A 45 -10.40 35.54 -25.71
C ASN A 45 -10.48 36.33 -24.39
N LYS A 46 -11.64 36.76 -23.90
CA LYS A 46 -11.75 37.44 -22.59
C LYS A 46 -13.10 37.17 -21.94
N ASP A 47 -13.07 36.81 -20.65
CA ASP A 47 -14.18 36.79 -19.69
C ASP A 47 -15.55 36.42 -20.29
N CYS A 48 -15.72 35.13 -20.55
CA CYS A 48 -16.88 34.62 -21.28
C CYS A 48 -17.51 33.38 -20.66
N HIS A 49 -18.79 33.22 -21.01
CA HIS A 49 -19.57 32.03 -20.73
C HIS A 49 -19.94 31.37 -22.05
N MET A 50 -19.37 30.20 -22.32
CA MET A 50 -19.59 29.42 -23.53
C MET A 50 -20.51 28.25 -23.24
N THR A 51 -21.63 28.16 -23.97
CA THR A 51 -22.57 27.04 -23.83
C THR A 51 -22.90 26.42 -25.17
N CYS A 52 -22.61 25.12 -25.29
CA CYS A 52 -23.19 24.24 -26.30
C CYS A 52 -24.37 23.52 -25.64
N ALA A 53 -25.58 24.04 -25.81
CA ALA A 53 -26.80 23.44 -25.30
C ALA A 53 -27.59 22.71 -26.40
N LYS A 54 -28.49 21.84 -25.95
CA LYS A 54 -29.20 20.85 -26.76
C LYS A 54 -30.36 21.47 -27.57
N ALA A 55 -30.09 22.43 -28.47
CA ALA A 55 -30.99 22.83 -29.58
C ALA A 55 -30.22 23.62 -30.66
N PRO A 56 -30.47 23.40 -31.97
CA PRO A 56 -31.61 22.70 -32.56
C PRO A 56 -31.26 21.25 -32.96
N ARG A 57 -31.98 20.26 -32.40
CA ARG A 57 -32.15 18.80 -32.70
C ARG A 57 -31.04 17.92 -33.36
N MET A 58 -29.95 18.49 -33.84
CA MET A 58 -28.91 17.87 -34.67
C MET A 58 -27.51 18.03 -34.10
N LEU A 59 -27.27 18.78 -33.01
CA LEU A 59 -25.92 18.99 -32.49
C LEU A 59 -25.31 17.69 -31.93
N LYS A 60 -24.42 17.08 -32.70
CA LYS A 60 -23.69 15.85 -32.35
C LYS A 60 -22.41 16.17 -31.58
N SER A 61 -21.71 17.21 -32.02
CA SER A 61 -20.33 17.48 -31.59
C SER A 61 -20.12 18.96 -31.28
N CYS A 62 -19.31 19.28 -30.28
CA CYS A 62 -18.97 20.68 -29.97
C CYS A 62 -17.49 20.82 -29.57
N HIS A 63 -16.87 21.92 -30.00
CA HIS A 63 -15.53 22.34 -29.60
C HIS A 63 -15.61 23.74 -28.96
N GLN A 64 -15.07 23.85 -27.74
CA GLN A 64 -14.96 25.09 -26.96
C GLN A 64 -13.48 25.35 -26.66
N GLY A 65 -12.98 26.52 -27.03
CA GLY A 65 -11.62 26.97 -26.73
C GLY A 65 -11.60 28.27 -25.94
N CYS A 66 -10.81 28.33 -24.88
CA CYS A 66 -10.55 29.53 -24.09
C CYS A 66 -9.07 29.92 -24.23
N GLN A 67 -8.79 31.10 -24.78
CA GLN A 67 -7.42 31.55 -25.08
C GLN A 67 -6.85 32.47 -23.99
N SER A 68 -7.65 33.33 -23.35
CA SER A 68 -7.19 34.21 -22.27
C SER A 68 -8.29 34.60 -21.27
N SER A 69 -7.87 35.01 -20.07
CA SER A 69 -8.73 35.40 -18.93
C SER A 69 -9.64 34.28 -18.42
N HIS A 70 -10.77 34.62 -17.77
CA HIS A 70 -11.66 33.64 -17.14
C HIS A 70 -12.70 33.09 -18.12
N CYS A 71 -12.83 31.77 -18.18
CA CYS A 71 -13.85 31.11 -18.99
C CYS A 71 -14.71 30.15 -18.17
N ASP A 72 -16.01 30.18 -18.42
CA ASP A 72 -16.96 29.14 -18.02
C ASP A 72 -17.41 28.38 -19.27
N MET A 73 -17.12 27.08 -19.31
CA MET A 73 -17.34 26.25 -20.51
C MET A 73 -18.32 25.14 -20.20
N ARG A 74 -19.46 25.13 -20.89
CA ARG A 74 -20.50 24.12 -20.74
C ARG A 74 -20.80 23.44 -22.08
N CYS A 75 -20.46 22.15 -22.19
CA CYS A 75 -20.71 21.36 -23.39
C CYS A 75 -21.73 20.24 -23.13
N VAL A 76 -22.86 20.29 -23.85
CA VAL A 76 -23.95 19.31 -23.78
C VAL A 76 -24.35 18.90 -25.21
N THR A 77 -23.86 17.75 -25.66
CA THR A 77 -24.11 17.20 -27.00
C THR A 77 -24.46 15.71 -26.93
N LYS A 78 -24.78 15.10 -28.08
CA LYS A 78 -25.07 13.65 -28.15
C LYS A 78 -23.81 12.79 -28.20
N GLU A 79 -22.80 13.19 -28.97
CA GLU A 79 -21.67 12.33 -29.32
C GLU A 79 -20.36 12.80 -28.69
N THR A 80 -19.88 13.99 -29.03
CA THR A 80 -18.55 14.44 -28.59
C THR A 80 -18.51 15.89 -28.11
N CYS A 81 -17.59 16.15 -27.19
CA CYS A 81 -17.29 17.48 -26.67
C CYS A 81 -15.78 17.58 -26.49
N LEU A 82 -15.17 18.58 -27.10
CA LEU A 82 -13.78 18.97 -26.89
C LEU A 82 -13.76 20.34 -26.20
N GLN A 83 -13.10 20.45 -25.06
CA GLN A 83 -12.95 21.69 -24.32
C GLN A 83 -11.47 21.92 -24.02
N THR A 84 -10.94 23.06 -24.44
CA THR A 84 -9.52 23.42 -24.27
C THR A 84 -9.40 24.75 -23.53
N CYS A 85 -8.62 24.74 -22.45
CA CYS A 85 -8.23 25.92 -21.67
C CYS A 85 -6.72 26.15 -21.90
N ASP A 86 -6.37 27.23 -22.59
CA ASP A 86 -5.01 27.54 -23.01
C ASP A 86 -4.17 28.14 -21.86
N HIS A 87 -2.85 28.19 -22.04
CA HIS A 87 -1.85 28.57 -21.03
C HIS A 87 -2.03 29.97 -20.42
N LEU A 88 -2.64 30.92 -21.13
CA LEU A 88 -2.91 32.29 -20.66
C LEU A 88 -4.29 32.44 -20.00
N SER A 89 -5.04 31.34 -19.84
CA SER A 89 -6.41 31.36 -19.35
C SER A 89 -6.59 30.74 -17.96
N ASN A 90 -7.65 31.14 -17.27
CA ASN A 90 -8.01 30.62 -15.95
C ASN A 90 -9.45 30.07 -15.97
N CYS A 91 -9.58 28.75 -16.09
CA CYS A 91 -10.85 28.04 -16.12
C CYS A 91 -11.31 27.55 -14.74
N ASP A 92 -11.04 28.32 -13.67
CA ASP A 92 -11.44 28.00 -12.29
C ASP A 92 -12.96 27.85 -12.12
N SER A 93 -13.73 28.63 -12.91
CA SER A 93 -15.19 28.74 -12.81
C SER A 93 -15.90 27.41 -13.05
N SER A 94 -15.51 26.65 -14.10
CA SER A 94 -15.82 25.23 -14.34
C SER A 94 -15.69 24.89 -15.83
N VAL A 95 -15.10 23.74 -16.15
CA VAL A 95 -15.15 23.11 -17.48
C VAL A 95 -16.10 21.91 -17.40
N PHE A 96 -17.35 22.08 -17.80
CA PHE A 96 -18.42 21.10 -17.70
C PHE A 96 -18.69 20.39 -19.02
N CYS A 97 -18.71 19.06 -19.01
CA CYS A 97 -19.01 18.25 -20.18
C CYS A 97 -20.05 17.16 -19.90
N LYS A 98 -21.11 17.07 -20.70
CA LYS A 98 -22.14 16.02 -20.64
C LYS A 98 -22.49 15.55 -22.06
N THR A 99 -21.86 14.46 -22.51
CA THR A 99 -22.07 13.84 -23.83
C THR A 99 -21.69 12.35 -23.78
N SER A 100 -21.60 11.65 -24.91
CA SER A 100 -21.06 10.28 -24.91
C SER A 100 -19.55 10.26 -24.65
N ASN A 101 -18.80 11.13 -25.33
CA ASN A 101 -17.34 11.23 -25.23
C ASN A 101 -16.89 12.66 -24.91
N CYS A 102 -16.27 12.84 -23.75
CA CYS A 102 -15.74 14.12 -23.30
C CYS A 102 -14.22 14.13 -23.38
N THR A 103 -13.65 15.16 -23.99
CA THR A 103 -12.22 15.48 -23.89
C THR A 103 -12.08 16.89 -23.32
N GLN A 104 -11.38 17.01 -22.20
CA GLN A 104 -11.14 18.28 -21.52
C GLN A 104 -9.64 18.45 -21.32
N LYS A 105 -9.07 19.53 -21.85
CA LYS A 105 -7.65 19.85 -21.77
C LYS A 105 -7.45 21.18 -21.06
N CYS A 106 -6.55 21.18 -20.10
CA CYS A 106 -6.04 22.38 -19.43
C CYS A 106 -4.54 22.43 -19.64
N ASP A 107 -4.07 23.45 -20.36
CA ASP A 107 -2.66 23.63 -20.67
C ASP A 107 -1.92 24.28 -19.50
N ALA A 108 -2.46 25.35 -18.89
CA ALA A 108 -1.94 25.91 -17.64
C ALA A 108 -3.05 26.58 -16.82
N GLY A 109 -2.68 27.15 -15.66
CA GLY A 109 -3.59 27.89 -14.79
C GLY A 109 -4.36 27.03 -13.80
N ASN A 110 -5.50 27.53 -13.31
CA ASN A 110 -6.37 26.78 -12.43
C ASN A 110 -7.57 26.24 -13.22
N CYS A 111 -7.77 24.92 -13.16
CA CYS A 111 -8.79 24.27 -13.96
C CYS A 111 -9.64 23.33 -13.12
N LYS A 112 -10.96 23.52 -13.18
CA LYS A 112 -11.94 22.60 -12.57
C LYS A 112 -12.71 21.85 -13.63
N MET A 113 -12.22 20.67 -13.99
CA MET A 113 -12.80 19.82 -15.03
C MET A 113 -13.84 18.85 -14.45
N ASN A 114 -15.10 19.01 -14.86
CA ASN A 114 -16.24 18.22 -14.42
C ASN A 114 -16.87 17.50 -15.61
N CYS A 115 -16.50 16.24 -15.75
CA CYS A 115 -16.99 15.39 -16.81
C CYS A 115 -18.21 14.61 -16.34
N ARG A 116 -19.19 14.42 -17.22
CA ARG A 116 -20.40 13.60 -17.01
C ARG A 116 -20.69 12.79 -18.27
N ALA A 117 -19.64 12.30 -18.91
CA ALA A 117 -19.76 11.45 -20.07
C ALA A 117 -20.52 10.16 -19.74
N SER A 118 -21.22 9.57 -20.71
CA SER A 118 -21.82 8.24 -20.57
C SER A 118 -20.88 7.10 -20.99
N SER A 119 -19.97 7.34 -21.94
CA SER A 119 -19.03 6.32 -22.43
C SER A 119 -17.60 6.61 -21.96
N ARG A 120 -16.98 7.66 -22.49
CA ARG A 120 -15.56 7.95 -22.28
C ARG A 120 -15.34 9.37 -21.80
N CYS A 121 -14.44 9.49 -20.82
CA CYS A 121 -14.00 10.77 -20.31
C CYS A 121 -12.47 10.85 -20.29
N ASP A 122 -11.91 11.77 -21.07
CA ASP A 122 -10.48 12.04 -21.12
C ASP A 122 -10.22 13.45 -20.58
N GLN A 123 -9.45 13.55 -19.50
CA GLN A 123 -9.11 14.83 -18.86
C GLN A 123 -7.60 14.95 -18.76
N SER A 124 -7.02 16.03 -19.29
CA SER A 124 -5.59 16.28 -19.23
C SER A 124 -5.29 17.63 -18.61
N CYS A 125 -4.36 17.63 -17.66
CA CYS A 125 -3.80 18.81 -17.03
C CYS A 125 -2.29 18.82 -17.30
N ASN A 126 -1.82 19.80 -18.07
CA ASN A 126 -0.41 19.90 -18.39
C ASN A 126 0.33 20.64 -17.27
N GLU A 127 -0.11 21.83 -16.90
CA GLU A 127 0.50 22.63 -15.84
C GLU A 127 -0.54 23.29 -14.90
N GLY A 128 -0.06 23.96 -13.85
CA GLY A 128 -0.90 24.72 -12.93
C GLY A 128 -1.58 23.89 -11.84
N SER A 129 -2.78 24.29 -11.41
CA SER A 129 -3.54 23.59 -10.37
C SER A 129 -4.87 23.06 -10.89
N CYS A 130 -4.96 21.74 -11.08
CA CYS A 130 -6.13 21.12 -11.69
C CYS A 130 -6.93 20.25 -10.71
N LYS A 131 -8.25 20.31 -10.84
CA LYS A 131 -9.21 19.41 -10.19
C LYS A 131 -9.96 18.64 -11.27
N LEU A 132 -9.63 17.35 -11.43
CA LEU A 132 -10.22 16.46 -12.42
C LEU A 132 -11.28 15.59 -11.74
N LYS A 133 -12.52 15.66 -12.21
CA LYS A 133 -13.63 14.86 -11.69
C LYS A 133 -14.27 14.01 -12.78
N CYS A 134 -14.28 12.70 -12.51
CA CYS A 134 -14.93 11.70 -13.35
C CYS A 134 -15.92 10.86 -12.52
N PRO A 135 -17.23 10.90 -12.84
CA PRO A 135 -18.28 10.22 -12.09
C PRO A 135 -18.60 8.82 -12.64
N LYS A 136 -19.45 8.09 -11.91
CA LYS A 136 -19.96 6.75 -12.26
C LYS A 136 -20.75 6.67 -13.55
N THR A 137 -21.17 7.81 -14.12
CA THR A 137 -21.90 7.81 -15.39
C THR A 137 -21.00 7.38 -16.56
N ALA A 138 -19.68 7.60 -16.46
CA ALA A 138 -18.75 7.22 -17.52
C ALA A 138 -18.36 5.74 -17.37
N GLU A 139 -18.40 4.98 -18.46
CA GLU A 139 -17.89 3.61 -18.49
C GLU A 139 -16.37 3.57 -18.31
N ARG A 140 -15.65 4.47 -18.97
CA ARG A 140 -14.19 4.56 -18.93
C ARG A 140 -13.73 5.98 -18.72
N CYS A 141 -12.63 6.12 -17.99
CA CYS A 141 -12.06 7.43 -17.72
C CYS A 141 -10.54 7.41 -17.71
N LYS A 142 -9.94 8.35 -18.42
CA LYS A 142 -8.51 8.60 -18.45
C LYS A 142 -8.24 10.00 -17.90
N GLN A 143 -7.38 10.09 -16.89
CA GLN A 143 -6.96 11.35 -16.28
C GLN A 143 -5.43 11.42 -16.34
N SER A 144 -4.89 12.48 -16.95
CA SER A 144 -3.44 12.66 -17.10
C SER A 144 -3.02 14.00 -16.50
N CYS A 145 -2.05 13.95 -15.61
CA CYS A 145 -1.45 15.11 -14.94
C CYS A 145 0.03 15.13 -15.32
N TRP A 146 0.54 16.21 -15.91
CA TRP A 146 1.95 16.29 -16.33
C TRP A 146 2.82 17.05 -15.36
N HIS A 147 2.39 18.23 -14.90
CA HIS A 147 3.12 19.07 -13.95
C HIS A 147 2.17 19.75 -12.96
N GLY A 148 2.72 20.58 -12.08
CA GLY A 148 1.93 21.39 -11.14
C GLY A 148 1.27 20.59 -10.02
N ARG A 149 0.09 21.02 -9.57
CA ARG A 149 -0.69 20.37 -8.50
C ARG A 149 -1.97 19.78 -9.09
N CYS A 150 -2.06 18.45 -9.15
CA CYS A 150 -3.19 17.76 -9.75
C CYS A 150 -4.00 16.97 -8.71
N GLN A 151 -5.30 17.23 -8.61
CA GLN A 151 -6.24 16.45 -7.82
C GLN A 151 -7.18 15.70 -8.75
N ALA A 152 -6.94 14.40 -8.93
CA ALA A 152 -7.69 13.58 -9.86
C ALA A 152 -8.57 12.57 -9.11
N THR A 153 -9.90 12.73 -9.24
CA THR A 153 -10.87 11.79 -8.67
C THR A 153 -11.60 11.07 -9.80
N CYS A 154 -11.43 9.75 -9.85
CA CYS A 154 -12.05 8.89 -10.84
C CYS A 154 -13.01 7.90 -10.17
N ASN A 155 -14.28 7.96 -10.58
CA ASN A 155 -15.33 7.04 -10.16
C ASN A 155 -16.01 6.37 -11.35
N ALA A 156 -15.31 6.19 -12.48
CA ALA A 156 -15.90 5.53 -13.65
C ALA A 156 -16.46 4.14 -13.27
N LYS A 157 -17.46 3.68 -14.01
CA LYS A 157 -18.12 2.41 -13.71
C LYS A 157 -17.14 1.24 -13.86
N ARG A 158 -16.49 1.14 -15.02
CA ARG A 158 -15.70 -0.03 -15.38
C ARG A 158 -14.19 0.19 -15.22
N LEU A 159 -13.65 1.29 -15.76
CA LEU A 159 -12.21 1.52 -15.79
C LEU A 159 -11.83 2.96 -15.52
N CYS A 160 -10.91 3.13 -14.57
CA CYS A 160 -10.20 4.36 -14.30
C CYS A 160 -8.71 4.17 -14.57
N ASP A 161 -8.15 5.05 -15.39
CA ASP A 161 -6.73 5.14 -15.73
C ASP A 161 -6.24 6.54 -15.34
N GLN A 162 -5.34 6.61 -14.36
CA GLN A 162 -4.83 7.87 -13.82
C GLN A 162 -3.31 7.90 -13.92
N ASN A 163 -2.77 8.83 -14.69
CA ASN A 163 -1.33 8.97 -14.89
C ASN A 163 -0.85 10.30 -14.32
N CYS A 164 0.17 10.26 -13.49
CA CYS A 164 0.94 11.41 -13.03
C CYS A 164 2.34 11.32 -13.63
N ASN A 165 2.63 12.18 -14.60
CA ASN A 165 3.94 12.23 -15.25
C ASN A 165 4.93 13.17 -14.52
N GLY A 166 4.44 14.01 -13.59
CA GLY A 166 5.24 15.01 -12.89
C GLY A 166 4.42 15.88 -11.91
N GLY A 167 5.12 16.67 -11.09
CA GLY A 167 4.50 17.60 -10.13
C GLY A 167 4.04 16.93 -8.83
N LYS A 168 2.94 17.42 -8.25
CA LYS A 168 2.32 16.89 -7.03
C LYS A 168 0.92 16.37 -7.34
N CYS A 169 0.74 15.06 -7.30
CA CYS A 169 -0.50 14.40 -7.72
C CYS A 169 -1.21 13.71 -6.56
N ALA A 170 -2.48 14.02 -6.36
CA ALA A 170 -3.38 13.28 -5.49
C ALA A 170 -4.38 12.49 -6.35
N LEU A 171 -4.10 11.20 -6.56
CA LEU A 171 -4.89 10.31 -7.40
C LEU A 171 -5.82 9.46 -6.53
N ARG A 172 -7.13 9.59 -6.75
CA ARG A 172 -8.17 8.79 -6.07
C ARG A 172 -8.98 8.01 -7.09
N CYS A 173 -8.94 6.69 -7.00
CA CYS A 173 -9.66 5.79 -7.89
C CYS A 173 -10.72 4.97 -7.14
N LYS A 174 -11.95 4.95 -7.68
CA LYS A 174 -13.07 4.12 -7.21
C LYS A 174 -13.89 3.56 -8.37
N SER A 175 -13.45 2.45 -8.93
CA SER A 175 -14.01 1.82 -10.14
C SER A 175 -13.95 0.29 -10.03
N ASP A 176 -14.54 -0.46 -10.96
CA ASP A 176 -14.32 -1.91 -11.00
C ASP A 176 -12.84 -2.23 -11.20
N GLU A 177 -12.22 -1.60 -12.20
CA GLU A 177 -10.79 -1.66 -12.48
C GLU A 177 -10.14 -0.29 -12.28
N CYS A 178 -9.01 -0.27 -11.58
CA CYS A 178 -8.23 0.92 -11.31
C CYS A 178 -6.76 0.73 -11.72
N ARG A 179 -6.24 1.68 -12.49
CA ARG A 179 -4.83 1.77 -12.86
C ARG A 179 -4.31 3.15 -12.49
N GLN A 180 -3.27 3.21 -11.68
CA GLN A 180 -2.64 4.46 -11.28
C GLN A 180 -1.14 4.36 -11.55
N ASN A 181 -0.62 5.32 -12.31
CA ASN A 181 0.78 5.42 -12.67
C ASN A 181 1.36 6.72 -12.11
N CYS A 182 2.55 6.63 -11.52
CA CYS A 182 3.34 7.78 -11.10
C CYS A 182 4.75 7.67 -11.68
N ASP A 183 5.03 8.45 -12.72
CA ASP A 183 6.34 8.43 -13.37
C ASP A 183 7.35 9.32 -12.66
N VAL A 184 7.01 10.57 -12.38
CA VAL A 184 7.90 11.54 -11.70
C VAL A 184 7.07 12.41 -10.74
N GLY A 185 7.70 12.93 -9.68
CA GLY A 185 7.09 13.87 -8.74
C GLY A 185 6.49 13.23 -7.48
N GLU A 186 5.77 14.01 -6.69
CA GLU A 186 5.19 13.58 -5.41
C GLU A 186 3.78 13.01 -5.62
N CYS A 187 3.63 11.69 -5.55
CA CYS A 187 2.34 11.03 -5.76
C CYS A 187 1.71 10.49 -4.47
N LYS A 188 0.44 10.81 -4.25
CA LYS A 188 -0.42 10.16 -3.24
C LYS A 188 -1.51 9.39 -3.95
N MET A 189 -1.38 8.06 -3.97
CA MET A 189 -2.27 7.17 -4.71
C MET A 189 -3.17 6.39 -3.76
N LYS A 190 -4.48 6.57 -3.92
CA LYS A 190 -5.50 5.82 -3.20
C LYS A 190 -6.40 5.11 -4.19
N CYS A 191 -6.50 3.80 -4.04
CA CYS A 191 -7.22 2.95 -4.95
C CYS A 191 -8.21 2.07 -4.20
N ARG A 192 -9.48 2.14 -4.61
CA ARG A 192 -10.57 1.34 -4.06
C ARG A 192 -11.33 0.68 -5.20
N SER A 193 -10.91 -0.53 -5.57
CA SER A 193 -11.51 -1.27 -6.68
C SER A 193 -12.51 -2.32 -6.20
N ARG A 194 -13.48 -2.65 -7.07
CA ARG A 194 -14.26 -3.89 -6.90
C ARG A 194 -13.40 -5.09 -7.27
N ASN A 195 -12.82 -5.04 -8.47
CA ASN A 195 -11.94 -6.05 -9.04
C ASN A 195 -10.49 -5.62 -8.84
N ASN A 196 -9.70 -5.45 -9.90
CA ASN A 196 -8.27 -5.23 -9.73
C ASN A 196 -7.92 -3.77 -9.49
N CYS A 197 -6.89 -3.59 -8.69
CA CYS A 197 -6.17 -2.35 -8.58
C CYS A 197 -4.69 -2.57 -8.84
N ALA A 198 -4.14 -1.76 -9.76
CA ALA A 198 -2.72 -1.71 -10.04
C ALA A 198 -2.20 -0.28 -9.79
N GLN A 199 -1.15 -0.19 -8.98
CA GLN A 199 -0.42 1.04 -8.70
C GLN A 199 1.05 0.85 -9.06
N TYR A 200 1.60 1.80 -9.79
CA TYR A 200 2.98 1.76 -10.23
C TYR A 200 3.66 3.09 -9.94
N CYS A 201 4.86 3.03 -9.37
CA CYS A 201 5.77 4.17 -9.23
C CYS A 201 7.03 3.91 -10.07
N SER A 202 7.54 4.90 -10.80
CA SER A 202 8.79 4.72 -11.54
C SER A 202 10.01 4.70 -10.63
N SER A 203 11.03 3.92 -11.01
CA SER A 203 12.27 3.70 -10.24
C SER A 203 13.17 4.94 -10.12
N PHE A 204 12.97 5.95 -10.96
CA PHE A 204 13.70 7.22 -10.90
C PHE A 204 13.10 8.21 -9.90
N ASN A 205 11.90 7.92 -9.42
CA ASN A 205 11.14 8.80 -8.55
C ASN A 205 11.28 8.38 -7.09
N LYS A 206 12.11 9.10 -6.33
CA LYS A 206 12.30 8.87 -4.90
C LYS A 206 11.08 9.25 -4.03
N MET A 207 9.99 9.80 -4.61
CA MET A 207 8.89 10.42 -3.85
C MET A 207 7.51 9.84 -4.18
N CYS A 208 7.33 8.54 -3.98
CA CYS A 208 6.01 7.96 -3.72
C CYS A 208 5.84 7.75 -2.21
N PRO A 209 5.31 8.72 -1.43
CA PRO A 209 5.18 8.57 0.02
C PRO A 209 4.14 7.50 0.42
N LEU A 210 3.06 7.36 -0.35
CA LEU A 210 1.97 6.45 0.00
C LEU A 210 1.23 5.89 -1.21
N VAL A 211 1.14 4.56 -1.24
CA VAL A 211 0.25 3.78 -2.09
C VAL A 211 -0.65 2.91 -1.20
N ASP A 212 -1.95 3.21 -1.24
CA ASP A 212 -3.00 2.46 -0.55
C ASP A 212 -3.88 1.77 -1.59
N CYS A 213 -3.87 0.44 -1.58
CA CYS A 213 -4.58 -0.41 -2.51
C CYS A 213 -5.61 -1.26 -1.77
N GLU A 214 -6.88 -1.06 -2.11
CA GLU A 214 -8.00 -1.81 -1.57
C GLU A 214 -8.80 -2.42 -2.73
N SER A 215 -8.99 -3.74 -2.70
CA SER A 215 -9.79 -4.50 -3.67
C SER A 215 -10.77 -5.40 -2.92
N LYS A 216 -12.04 -5.41 -3.33
CA LYS A 216 -13.07 -6.23 -2.67
C LYS A 216 -13.05 -7.69 -3.09
N GLU A 217 -12.94 -7.94 -4.39
CA GLU A 217 -13.21 -9.26 -4.98
C GLU A 217 -11.97 -9.89 -5.63
N ARG A 218 -10.88 -9.15 -5.87
CA ARG A 218 -9.71 -9.67 -6.59
C ARG A 218 -8.39 -9.19 -6.00
N ALA A 219 -7.53 -8.62 -6.85
CA ALA A 219 -6.12 -8.44 -6.56
C ALA A 219 -5.73 -6.98 -6.46
N CYS A 220 -4.77 -6.75 -5.58
CA CYS A 220 -4.01 -5.51 -5.48
C CYS A 220 -2.56 -5.77 -5.89
N LYS A 221 -2.03 -4.91 -6.76
CA LYS A 221 -0.65 -4.98 -7.21
C LYS A 221 0.01 -3.62 -7.07
N GLN A 222 1.16 -3.58 -6.39
CA GLN A 222 1.96 -2.38 -6.18
C GLN A 222 3.40 -2.66 -6.61
N PHE A 223 3.92 -1.86 -7.54
CA PHE A 223 5.23 -2.08 -8.13
C PHE A 223 6.19 -0.92 -7.93
N ARG A 224 7.49 -1.27 -7.83
CA ARG A 224 8.66 -0.39 -7.86
C ARG A 224 8.75 0.63 -6.71
N GLY A 225 8.03 0.34 -5.63
CA GLY A 225 8.27 0.94 -4.32
C GLY A 225 7.60 2.29 -4.08
N ALA A 226 7.30 2.49 -2.80
CA ALA A 226 6.94 3.73 -2.12
C ALA A 226 7.52 3.60 -0.71
N GLU A 227 7.62 4.71 0.03
CA GLU A 227 8.00 4.62 1.45
C GLU A 227 7.06 3.66 2.20
N ARG A 228 5.75 3.76 1.89
CA ARG A 228 4.72 2.91 2.47
C ARG A 228 3.76 2.33 1.42
N MET A 229 3.68 1.00 1.40
CA MET A 229 2.88 0.18 0.50
C MET A 229 1.87 -0.62 1.31
N VAL A 230 0.57 -0.33 1.13
CA VAL A 230 -0.51 -1.00 1.88
C VAL A 230 -1.45 -1.71 0.91
N ILE A 231 -1.69 -3.01 1.15
CA ILE A 231 -2.67 -3.82 0.43
C ILE A 231 -3.75 -4.35 1.38
N ARG A 232 -5.02 -4.22 0.95
CA ARG A 232 -6.21 -4.88 1.50
C ARG A 232 -7.02 -5.52 0.37
N ALA A 233 -6.88 -6.82 0.16
CA ALA A 233 -7.47 -7.50 -1.00
C ALA A 233 -7.70 -9.01 -0.79
N GLN A 234 -8.25 -9.71 -1.78
CA GLN A 234 -8.23 -11.18 -1.78
C GLN A 234 -6.81 -11.71 -2.05
N GLN A 235 -6.11 -11.07 -3.00
CA GLN A 235 -4.72 -11.39 -3.35
C GLN A 235 -3.86 -10.13 -3.41
N GLY A 236 -2.60 -10.24 -2.98
CA GLY A 236 -1.68 -9.11 -2.88
C GLY A 236 -0.34 -9.39 -3.56
N TYR A 237 0.18 -8.39 -4.28
CA TYR A 237 1.53 -8.41 -4.82
C TYR A 237 2.22 -7.07 -4.57
N GLN A 238 3.34 -7.07 -3.86
CA GLN A 238 4.16 -5.90 -3.60
C GLN A 238 5.59 -6.14 -4.06
N TYR A 239 6.10 -5.24 -4.88
CA TYR A 239 7.48 -5.25 -5.36
C TYR A 239 8.14 -3.91 -5.11
N CYS A 240 9.25 -3.90 -4.39
CA CYS A 240 10.08 -2.74 -4.13
C CYS A 240 11.48 -2.96 -4.72
N THR A 241 11.91 -2.05 -5.59
CA THR A 241 13.19 -2.17 -6.32
C THR A 241 14.39 -1.62 -5.57
N ASN A 242 14.18 -0.66 -4.67
CA ASN A 242 15.23 0.09 -3.97
C ASN A 242 14.61 0.96 -2.86
N GLY A 243 15.45 1.48 -1.97
CA GLY A 243 15.06 2.43 -0.93
C GLY A 243 14.64 1.79 0.40
N ASN A 244 13.98 2.58 1.24
CA ASN A 244 13.42 2.16 2.53
C ASN A 244 11.92 1.87 2.33
N CYS A 245 11.54 0.60 2.24
CA CYS A 245 10.19 0.17 1.90
C CYS A 245 9.47 -0.47 3.08
N GLU A 246 8.35 0.09 3.50
CA GLU A 246 7.39 -0.53 4.39
C GLU A 246 6.28 -1.21 3.56
N GLN A 247 6.32 -2.54 3.49
CA GLN A 247 5.35 -3.37 2.79
C GLN A 247 4.39 -4.00 3.80
N ASN A 248 3.14 -3.55 3.82
CA ASN A 248 2.08 -4.14 4.62
C ASN A 248 1.02 -4.78 3.71
N CYS A 249 0.91 -6.09 3.79
CA CYS A 249 -0.01 -6.87 3.00
C CYS A 249 -0.98 -7.63 3.90
N THR A 250 -2.26 -7.22 3.88
CA THR A 250 -3.34 -7.90 4.60
C THR A 250 -4.34 -8.43 3.58
N VAL A 251 -4.39 -9.76 3.39
CA VAL A 251 -5.22 -10.38 2.35
C VAL A 251 -5.92 -11.66 2.81
N SER A 252 -7.04 -12.00 2.18
CA SER A 252 -7.77 -13.22 2.55
C SER A 252 -7.17 -14.51 1.98
N TYR A 253 -6.34 -14.45 0.93
CA TYR A 253 -5.76 -15.63 0.30
C TYR A 253 -4.23 -15.59 0.26
N ASN A 254 -3.63 -15.09 -0.83
CA ASN A 254 -2.18 -15.14 -1.04
C ASN A 254 -1.58 -13.75 -1.12
N CYS A 255 -0.43 -13.58 -0.48
CA CYS A 255 0.39 -12.40 -0.63
C CYS A 255 1.83 -12.73 -1.03
N TYR A 256 2.35 -11.93 -1.97
CA TYR A 256 3.72 -12.00 -2.45
C TYR A 256 4.38 -10.65 -2.21
N GLN A 257 5.46 -10.63 -1.45
CA GLN A 257 6.25 -9.45 -1.13
C GLN A 257 7.70 -9.70 -1.57
N ASN A 258 8.21 -8.85 -2.44
CA ASN A 258 9.61 -8.89 -2.87
C ASN A 258 10.21 -7.49 -2.76
N CYS A 259 11.40 -7.42 -2.15
CA CYS A 259 12.07 -6.18 -1.82
C CYS A 259 13.59 -6.29 -1.99
N LYS A 260 14.19 -5.31 -2.67
CA LYS A 260 15.62 -5.24 -2.99
C LYS A 260 16.34 -4.05 -2.31
N GLY A 261 15.97 -3.69 -1.09
CA GLY A 261 16.56 -2.56 -0.37
C GLY A 261 16.51 -2.75 1.14
N ASN A 262 16.35 -1.67 1.90
CA ASN A 262 16.00 -1.76 3.32
C ASN A 262 14.50 -1.98 3.44
N CYS A 263 14.10 -3.09 4.03
CA CYS A 263 12.72 -3.56 3.90
C CYS A 263 12.12 -3.92 5.25
N GLN A 264 10.91 -3.44 5.48
CA GLN A 264 10.01 -3.93 6.52
C GLN A 264 8.82 -4.59 5.83
N GLN A 265 8.78 -5.92 5.87
CA GLN A 265 7.76 -6.73 5.22
C GLN A 265 6.85 -7.34 6.28
N TYR A 266 5.61 -6.88 6.33
CA TYR A 266 4.55 -7.40 7.18
C TYR A 266 3.52 -8.10 6.29
N CYS A 267 3.36 -9.41 6.50
CA CYS A 267 2.42 -10.21 5.73
C CYS A 267 1.42 -10.88 6.65
N THR A 268 0.13 -10.54 6.47
CA THR A 268 -1.00 -11.17 7.14
C THR A 268 -1.94 -11.73 6.06
N ALA A 269 -1.79 -13.01 5.73
CA ALA A 269 -2.57 -13.66 4.66
C ALA A 269 -3.39 -14.83 5.19
N GLY A 270 -4.63 -15.00 4.71
CA GLY A 270 -5.47 -16.13 5.12
C GLY A 270 -4.90 -17.50 4.71
N ASN A 271 -4.15 -17.58 3.61
CA ASN A 271 -3.54 -18.81 3.12
C ASN A 271 -2.00 -18.72 3.09
N LYS A 272 -1.41 -18.04 2.10
CA LYS A 272 0.04 -18.09 1.88
C LYS A 272 0.68 -16.72 1.87
N CYS A 273 1.81 -16.61 2.57
CA CYS A 273 2.71 -15.46 2.48
C CYS A 273 4.06 -15.91 1.90
N GLU A 274 4.47 -15.26 0.82
CA GLU A 274 5.82 -15.39 0.26
C GLU A 274 6.54 -14.06 0.39
N GLN A 275 7.61 -14.06 1.19
CA GLN A 275 8.44 -12.88 1.44
C GLN A 275 9.86 -13.16 0.94
N SER A 276 10.32 -12.32 0.03
CA SER A 276 11.70 -12.31 -0.44
C SER A 276 12.30 -10.94 -0.18
N CYS A 277 13.49 -10.93 0.41
CA CYS A 277 14.27 -9.72 0.62
C CYS A 277 15.73 -9.98 0.26
N GLY A 278 16.37 -9.04 -0.44
CA GLY A 278 17.83 -9.07 -0.60
C GLY A 278 18.31 -8.25 -1.79
N HIS A 279 19.02 -7.17 -1.45
CA HIS A 279 20.02 -6.41 -2.20
C HIS A 279 20.42 -5.24 -1.27
N ASP A 280 21.68 -5.16 -0.82
CA ASP A 280 22.28 -4.06 -0.03
C ASP A 280 21.39 -3.36 1.02
N GLY A 281 20.84 -4.12 1.98
CA GLY A 281 20.00 -3.53 3.03
C GLY A 281 19.65 -4.46 4.19
N LYS A 282 19.12 -3.86 5.26
CA LYS A 282 18.54 -4.59 6.41
C LYS A 282 17.14 -5.04 6.06
N CYS A 283 16.85 -6.31 6.30
CA CYS A 283 15.52 -6.88 6.05
C CYS A 283 14.85 -7.27 7.37
N GLN A 284 13.62 -6.82 7.57
CA GLN A 284 12.74 -7.30 8.63
C GLN A 284 11.52 -7.95 7.99
N GLN A 285 11.34 -9.24 8.21
CA GLN A 285 10.22 -10.01 7.68
C GLN A 285 9.39 -10.55 8.83
N LEU A 286 8.12 -10.18 8.88
CA LEU A 286 7.12 -10.78 9.75
C LEU A 286 6.05 -11.47 8.91
N CYS A 287 5.87 -12.76 9.13
CA CYS A 287 4.90 -13.58 8.42
C CYS A 287 3.86 -14.17 9.38
N ASN A 288 2.59 -13.85 9.13
CA ASN A 288 1.41 -14.37 9.83
C ASN A 288 0.41 -14.89 8.80
N ALA A 289 0.55 -16.16 8.43
CA ALA A 289 -0.36 -16.81 7.49
C ALA A 289 -0.57 -18.28 7.84
N LYS A 290 -1.41 -18.98 7.08
CA LYS A 290 -1.48 -20.44 7.19
C LYS A 290 -0.13 -21.06 6.84
N ILE A 291 0.45 -20.66 5.70
CA ILE A 291 1.76 -21.09 5.21
C ILE A 291 2.67 -19.88 5.01
N CYS A 292 3.88 -19.95 5.54
CA CYS A 292 4.88 -18.88 5.42
C CYS A 292 6.16 -19.38 4.75
N ASN A 293 6.57 -18.65 3.71
CA ASN A 293 7.86 -18.83 3.05
C ASN A 293 8.64 -17.52 3.08
N GLN A 294 9.73 -17.51 3.84
CA GLN A 294 10.62 -16.36 4.00
C GLN A 294 11.98 -16.68 3.39
N ARG A 295 12.49 -15.75 2.57
CA ARG A 295 13.80 -15.87 1.92
C ARG A 295 14.58 -14.57 2.05
N CYS A 296 15.82 -14.70 2.51
CA CYS A 296 16.83 -13.65 2.51
C CYS A 296 17.88 -13.98 1.43
N THR A 297 17.90 -13.28 0.30
CA THR A 297 18.71 -13.65 -0.86
C THR A 297 20.12 -13.09 -0.84
N GLU A 298 20.30 -11.80 -0.57
CA GLU A 298 21.57 -11.05 -0.68
C GLU A 298 21.68 -10.06 0.50
N GLY A 299 22.87 -9.91 1.10
CA GLY A 299 23.15 -8.85 2.09
C GLY A 299 23.23 -9.25 3.58
N GLY A 300 23.03 -10.54 3.91
CA GLY A 300 23.44 -11.14 5.18
C GLY A 300 22.91 -10.52 6.49
N ASN A 301 21.87 -9.67 6.46
CA ASN A 301 21.38 -8.93 7.63
C ASN A 301 19.85 -8.95 7.69
N CYS A 302 19.29 -10.16 7.79
CA CYS A 302 17.86 -10.38 7.78
C CYS A 302 17.36 -10.87 9.13
N ASN A 303 16.36 -10.19 9.69
CA ASN A 303 15.55 -10.69 10.77
C ASN A 303 14.25 -11.26 10.21
N MET A 304 14.05 -12.57 10.35
CA MET A 304 12.88 -13.28 9.86
C MET A 304 12.10 -13.85 11.06
N THR A 305 10.89 -13.35 11.29
CA THR A 305 9.96 -13.86 12.29
C THR A 305 8.77 -14.51 11.60
N CYS A 306 8.45 -15.73 12.02
CA CYS A 306 7.38 -16.52 11.43
C CYS A 306 6.44 -17.02 12.51
N ILE A 307 5.15 -16.68 12.37
CA ILE A 307 4.05 -17.08 13.26
C ILE A 307 2.97 -17.81 12.44
N ALA A 308 3.39 -18.71 11.55
CA ALA A 308 2.45 -19.40 10.67
C ALA A 308 1.63 -20.43 11.44
N LYS A 309 0.43 -20.74 10.93
CA LYS A 309 -0.46 -21.74 11.56
C LYS A 309 -0.08 -23.18 11.21
N GLU A 310 0.64 -23.39 10.11
CA GLU A 310 1.04 -24.72 9.62
C GLU A 310 2.55 -24.79 9.32
N PRO A 311 3.10 -25.10 8.10
CA PRO A 311 4.53 -25.08 7.92
C PRO A 311 5.06 -23.67 7.69
N CYS A 312 6.21 -23.41 8.30
CA CYS A 312 7.04 -22.27 8.02
C CYS A 312 8.40 -22.68 7.46
N THR A 313 8.77 -22.08 6.33
CA THR A 313 10.10 -22.24 5.73
C THR A 313 10.85 -20.92 5.74
N GLN A 314 12.04 -20.92 6.32
CA GLN A 314 12.95 -19.77 6.37
C GLN A 314 14.28 -20.14 5.71
N ARG A 315 14.67 -19.41 4.65
CA ARG A 315 15.89 -19.68 3.89
C ARG A 315 16.83 -18.48 3.91
N CYS A 316 18.06 -18.71 4.36
CA CYS A 316 19.15 -17.75 4.42
C CYS A 316 20.41 -18.31 3.72
N PRO A 317 20.42 -18.38 2.37
CA PRO A 317 21.58 -18.86 1.63
C PRO A 317 22.87 -18.12 1.96
N GLN A 318 22.85 -16.79 2.09
CA GLN A 318 24.08 -15.98 2.25
C GLN A 318 24.56 -15.79 3.70
N GLY A 319 23.94 -16.46 4.67
CA GLY A 319 24.34 -16.36 6.07
C GLY A 319 23.92 -15.06 6.77
N GLY A 320 24.32 -14.88 8.02
CA GLY A 320 24.10 -13.65 8.78
C GLY A 320 22.63 -13.35 9.19
N CYS A 321 21.74 -14.34 9.06
CA CYS A 321 20.34 -14.14 9.42
C CYS A 321 20.06 -14.43 10.89
N GLN A 322 19.12 -13.68 11.45
CA GLN A 322 18.44 -14.01 12.69
C GLN A 322 17.03 -14.50 12.36
N THR A 323 16.72 -15.73 12.73
CA THR A 323 15.44 -16.37 12.37
C THR A 323 14.72 -16.89 13.60
N VAL A 324 13.46 -16.48 13.77
CA VAL A 324 12.56 -16.97 14.81
C VAL A 324 11.38 -17.64 14.14
N CYS A 325 11.13 -18.91 14.50
CA CYS A 325 9.98 -19.66 14.02
C CYS A 325 9.10 -20.10 15.19
N ASP A 326 7.86 -19.64 15.21
CA ASP A 326 6.81 -19.96 16.19
C ASP A 326 5.67 -20.79 15.56
N SER A 327 5.96 -21.40 14.41
CA SER A 327 5.05 -22.28 13.69
C SER A 327 5.06 -23.68 14.31
N PRO A 328 3.98 -24.47 14.23
CA PRO A 328 4.01 -25.86 14.68
C PRO A 328 5.08 -26.71 13.99
N SER A 329 5.34 -26.43 12.70
CA SER A 329 6.36 -27.09 11.89
C SER A 329 7.29 -26.06 11.22
N CYS A 330 8.58 -26.17 11.48
CA CYS A 330 9.60 -25.19 11.13
C CYS A 330 10.76 -25.84 10.37
N LEU A 331 11.06 -25.28 9.19
CA LEU A 331 12.25 -25.58 8.41
C LEU A 331 13.13 -24.32 8.28
N GLN A 332 14.30 -24.34 8.90
CA GLN A 332 15.25 -23.23 8.90
C GLN A 332 16.56 -23.66 8.22
N LEU A 333 16.94 -22.97 7.14
CA LEU A 333 18.10 -23.30 6.31
C LEU A 333 19.07 -22.11 6.24
N CYS A 334 20.33 -22.33 6.59
CA CYS A 334 21.40 -21.33 6.51
C CYS A 334 22.64 -21.93 5.82
N ASN A 335 23.05 -21.41 4.66
CA ASN A 335 24.12 -22.07 3.88
C ASN A 335 25.51 -21.50 4.17
N SER A 336 25.68 -20.17 4.16
CA SER A 336 26.99 -19.52 4.35
C SER A 336 27.38 -19.24 5.81
N GLY A 337 26.58 -19.66 6.79
CA GLY A 337 26.95 -19.59 8.21
C GLY A 337 26.59 -18.27 8.91
N ASN A 338 27.07 -18.10 10.14
CA ASN A 338 26.82 -16.93 10.98
C ASN A 338 25.33 -16.63 11.23
N CYS A 339 24.49 -17.67 11.29
CA CYS A 339 23.05 -17.53 11.52
C CYS A 339 22.66 -17.84 12.96
N SER A 340 21.65 -17.14 13.47
CA SER A 340 20.95 -17.48 14.71
C SER A 340 19.57 -18.05 14.38
N LEU A 341 19.40 -19.35 14.56
CA LEU A 341 18.18 -20.11 14.26
C LEU A 341 17.48 -20.48 15.57
N LEU A 342 16.35 -19.83 15.87
CA LEU A 342 15.49 -20.16 17.01
C LEU A 342 14.19 -20.82 16.50
N CYS A 343 13.92 -22.03 16.98
CA CYS A 343 12.69 -22.76 16.70
C CYS A 343 11.89 -22.98 17.98
N LYS A 344 10.64 -22.52 17.98
CA LYS A 344 9.69 -22.65 19.10
C LYS A 344 8.60 -23.69 18.83
N GLY A 345 8.57 -24.26 17.62
CA GLY A 345 7.59 -25.25 17.19
C GLY A 345 7.78 -26.64 17.80
N MET A 346 6.80 -27.52 17.58
CA MET A 346 6.88 -28.94 17.98
C MET A 346 7.75 -29.76 17.03
N GLN A 347 7.82 -29.34 15.75
CA GLN A 347 8.64 -29.98 14.73
C GLN A 347 9.67 -28.98 14.18
N CYS A 348 10.92 -29.16 14.59
CA CYS A 348 12.04 -28.30 14.24
C CYS A 348 13.06 -29.05 13.38
N GLN A 349 13.32 -28.53 12.18
CA GLN A 349 14.46 -28.90 11.35
C GLN A 349 15.31 -27.67 11.06
N GLN A 350 16.53 -27.65 11.61
CA GLN A 350 17.48 -26.57 11.49
C GLN A 350 18.75 -27.10 10.81
N ASN A 351 19.14 -26.48 9.70
CA ASN A 351 20.35 -26.84 8.97
C ASN A 351 21.22 -25.61 8.78
N CYS A 352 22.46 -25.67 9.25
CA CYS A 352 23.49 -24.68 8.98
C CYS A 352 24.75 -25.33 8.41
N THR A 353 25.15 -25.01 7.18
CA THR A 353 26.31 -25.64 6.54
C THR A 353 27.59 -24.79 6.53
N GLY A 354 27.53 -23.50 6.87
CA GLY A 354 28.68 -22.59 6.75
C GLY A 354 29.46 -22.35 8.04
N GLY A 355 29.03 -22.94 9.16
CA GLY A 355 29.64 -22.74 10.48
C GLY A 355 29.22 -21.43 11.16
N GLY A 356 29.69 -21.20 12.39
CA GLY A 356 29.39 -19.97 13.14
C GLY A 356 27.91 -19.80 13.53
N CYS A 357 27.13 -20.88 13.51
CA CYS A 357 25.68 -20.81 13.73
C CYS A 357 25.30 -21.09 15.18
N HIS A 358 24.25 -20.41 15.64
CA HIS A 358 23.55 -20.73 16.87
C HIS A 358 22.21 -21.39 16.54
N LEU A 359 22.05 -22.66 16.90
CA LEU A 359 20.84 -23.44 16.68
C LEU A 359 20.16 -23.68 18.04
N SER A 360 18.89 -23.32 18.16
CA SER A 360 18.12 -23.50 19.39
C SER A 360 16.71 -24.04 19.13
N CYS A 361 16.29 -25.00 19.95
CA CYS A 361 14.91 -25.51 20.00
C CYS A 361 14.47 -25.74 21.45
N PHE A 362 13.16 -25.83 21.71
CA PHE A 362 12.67 -26.13 23.06
C PHE A 362 12.77 -27.63 23.40
N LEU A 363 12.94 -27.94 24.69
CA LEU A 363 13.03 -29.31 25.23
C LEU A 363 11.75 -30.11 25.08
N ASP A 364 10.60 -29.44 24.99
CA ASP A 364 9.28 -30.06 24.83
C ASP A 364 8.85 -30.22 23.36
N ALA A 365 9.75 -29.97 22.41
CA ALA A 365 9.50 -30.24 21.00
C ALA A 365 9.56 -31.75 20.71
N ASP A 366 8.55 -32.29 20.02
CA ASP A 366 8.48 -33.70 19.63
C ASP A 366 9.66 -34.10 18.73
N VAL A 367 10.02 -33.20 17.82
CA VAL A 367 11.12 -33.40 16.87
C VAL A 367 12.00 -32.16 16.88
N CYS A 368 13.27 -32.34 17.23
CA CYS A 368 14.28 -31.31 17.04
C CYS A 368 15.53 -31.91 16.38
N LYS A 369 15.65 -31.67 15.07
CA LYS A 369 16.78 -32.07 14.22
C LYS A 369 17.63 -30.85 13.93
N GLN A 370 18.85 -30.84 14.46
CA GLN A 370 19.81 -29.75 14.29
C GLN A 370 21.05 -30.31 13.59
N HIS A 371 21.38 -29.75 12.43
CA HIS A 371 22.53 -30.16 11.63
C HIS A 371 23.47 -28.97 11.43
N CYS A 372 24.71 -29.14 11.90
CA CYS A 372 25.81 -28.25 11.54
C CYS A 372 27.11 -29.07 11.39
N PRO A 373 27.56 -29.33 10.14
CA PRO A 373 28.76 -30.12 9.89
C PRO A 373 30.06 -29.29 10.01
N SER A 374 29.97 -27.96 9.97
CA SER A 374 31.12 -27.06 10.06
C SER A 374 31.44 -26.65 11.50
N ASN A 375 32.63 -26.07 11.69
CA ASN A 375 33.11 -25.64 13.00
C ASN A 375 32.34 -24.41 13.54
N ASN A 376 32.52 -24.14 14.84
CA ASN A 376 31.97 -22.96 15.54
C ASN A 376 30.43 -22.93 15.61
N CYS A 377 29.79 -24.08 15.70
CA CYS A 377 28.35 -24.16 15.91
C CYS A 377 28.00 -24.35 17.39
N THR A 378 27.02 -23.58 17.86
CA THR A 378 26.43 -23.73 19.19
C THR A 378 25.05 -24.33 19.05
N ILE A 379 24.84 -25.53 19.60
CA ILE A 379 23.57 -26.23 19.57
C ILE A 379 22.99 -26.22 20.99
N THR A 380 21.78 -25.69 21.14
CA THR A 380 21.11 -25.58 22.45
C THR A 380 19.72 -26.15 22.42
N ARG A 381 19.32 -26.70 23.58
CA ARG A 381 17.93 -26.99 23.90
C ARG A 381 17.52 -26.17 25.11
N THR A 382 16.40 -25.46 25.00
CA THR A 382 15.94 -24.51 26.03
C THR A 382 14.62 -24.96 26.66
N GLN A 383 14.37 -24.59 27.91
CA GLN A 383 13.03 -24.72 28.49
C GLN A 383 12.15 -23.58 27.98
N ARG A 384 10.86 -23.84 27.72
CA ARG A 384 9.91 -22.75 27.51
C ARG A 384 9.84 -21.93 28.81
N PRO A 385 9.83 -20.59 28.73
CA PRO A 385 9.49 -19.80 29.90
C PRO A 385 8.10 -20.24 30.38
N LYS A 386 8.02 -20.75 31.62
CA LYS A 386 6.74 -21.06 32.25
C LYS A 386 5.94 -19.76 32.30
N ARG A 387 4.66 -19.81 31.94
CA ARG A 387 3.75 -18.65 31.81
C ARG A 387 3.38 -17.99 33.15
N THR A 388 4.24 -18.10 34.15
CA THR A 388 4.11 -17.51 35.49
C THR A 388 5.46 -16.94 35.83
N GLU A 389 5.69 -15.70 35.39
CA GLU A 389 6.60 -14.71 36.00
C GLU A 389 6.56 -13.45 35.11
N MET A 390 5.43 -12.74 35.15
CA MET A 390 5.51 -11.28 35.02
C MET A 390 6.12 -10.79 36.33
N ILE A 391 7.46 -10.85 36.44
CA ILE A 391 8.17 -10.10 37.46
C ILE A 391 8.38 -8.71 36.89
N THR A 392 7.67 -7.76 37.49
CA THR A 392 7.84 -6.33 37.36
C THR A 392 9.31 -5.97 37.54
N PHE A 393 9.94 -5.42 36.51
CA PHE A 393 11.26 -4.81 36.65
C PHE A 393 11.14 -3.54 37.50
N GLN A 394 11.69 -3.57 38.72
CA GLN A 394 12.15 -2.42 39.47
C GLN A 394 13.68 -2.47 39.53
N ILE A 395 14.30 -1.32 39.31
CA ILE A 395 15.71 -1.08 38.98
C ILE A 395 16.61 -1.28 40.22
N SER A 396 17.81 -1.86 40.07
CA SER A 396 19.03 -1.28 40.68
C SER A 396 20.35 -1.85 40.14
N SER A 397 21.26 -0.90 39.92
CA SER A 397 22.73 -0.94 39.86
C SER A 397 23.45 -2.15 40.46
N GLY A 398 24.51 -2.61 39.75
CA GLY A 398 25.66 -3.29 40.35
C GLY A 398 26.04 -4.63 39.70
N GLN A 399 27.16 -4.68 38.96
CA GLN A 399 27.92 -5.94 38.74
C GLN A 399 28.53 -6.41 40.10
N PRO A 400 29.15 -7.62 40.27
CA PRO A 400 29.58 -8.62 39.27
C PRO A 400 29.45 -10.12 39.70
N LYS A 401 30.01 -11.00 38.85
CA LYS A 401 30.63 -12.32 39.10
C LYS A 401 29.80 -13.61 38.99
N VAL A 402 30.36 -14.50 38.17
CA VAL A 402 30.04 -15.92 37.90
C VAL A 402 30.37 -16.78 39.12
N VAL A 403 29.50 -17.75 39.44
CA VAL A 403 29.87 -18.97 40.21
C VAL A 403 29.11 -20.17 39.63
N PHE A 404 29.86 -21.16 39.14
CA PHE A 404 29.39 -22.52 38.90
C PHE A 404 29.33 -23.26 40.25
N ASN A 405 28.23 -23.97 40.54
CA ASN A 405 28.23 -24.95 41.63
C ASN A 405 27.95 -26.35 41.09
N GLU A 406 28.99 -27.19 41.15
CA GLU A 406 28.91 -28.64 41.15
C GLU A 406 28.14 -29.13 42.39
N ALA A 407 27.18 -30.04 42.20
CA ALA A 407 26.52 -30.70 43.31
C ALA A 407 27.42 -31.80 43.88
N LYS A 408 28.07 -31.53 45.02
CA LYS A 408 28.65 -32.55 45.90
C LYS A 408 27.70 -32.84 47.06
N THR A 409 27.42 -34.12 47.24
CA THR A 409 26.73 -34.73 48.38
C THR A 409 27.53 -34.57 49.67
N THR A 410 26.84 -34.40 50.81
CA THR A 410 27.11 -35.11 52.08
C THR A 410 26.04 -34.86 53.15
N ASN A 411 25.83 -35.92 53.94
CA ASN A 411 24.86 -36.13 55.02
C ASN A 411 25.10 -35.29 56.29
N ASN A 412 24.03 -35.11 57.08
CA ASN A 412 23.96 -35.39 58.52
C ASN A 412 22.48 -35.39 58.96
N SER A 413 21.85 -36.55 59.18
CA SER A 413 21.85 -37.38 60.40
C SER A 413 21.01 -36.82 61.56
N LYS A 414 19.85 -37.43 61.78
CA LYS A 414 19.28 -37.70 63.12
C LYS A 414 18.87 -39.19 63.16
N ARG A 415 19.49 -39.95 64.07
CA ARG A 415 19.18 -41.34 64.44
C ARG A 415 17.96 -41.41 65.36
N VAL A 416 17.20 -42.50 65.29
CA VAL A 416 16.92 -43.54 66.33
C VAL A 416 15.88 -44.49 65.69
N SER A 417 16.29 -45.63 65.11
CA SER A 417 16.42 -46.98 65.70
C SER A 417 15.11 -47.72 66.00
N ALA A 418 14.74 -48.66 65.12
CA ALA A 418 14.24 -49.99 65.48
C ALA A 418 14.47 -50.93 64.29
N ALA A 419 15.16 -52.04 64.54
CA ALA A 419 15.64 -53.02 63.58
C ALA A 419 14.63 -54.17 63.38
N LEU A 420 14.99 -55.07 62.44
CA LEU A 420 14.51 -56.45 62.18
C LEU A 420 13.46 -56.59 61.06
N THR A 421 13.57 -57.46 60.04
CA THR A 421 14.68 -58.19 59.36
C THR A 421 14.05 -58.94 58.18
N PHE A 422 14.82 -59.07 57.11
CA PHE A 422 14.89 -60.15 56.10
C PHE A 422 13.85 -61.31 56.09
N SER A 423 13.28 -61.51 54.88
CA SER A 423 13.18 -62.79 54.16
C SER A 423 12.28 -63.91 54.71
N THR A 424 11.11 -64.06 54.08
CA THR A 424 10.41 -65.33 53.81
C THR A 424 9.66 -65.16 52.48
N ILE A 425 10.23 -65.52 51.32
CA ILE A 425 10.21 -66.85 50.70
C ILE A 425 8.81 -67.50 50.71
N CYS A 426 8.26 -67.57 49.50
CA CYS A 426 7.41 -68.60 48.90
C CYS A 426 6.18 -69.17 49.63
N ALA A 427 5.13 -69.23 48.81
CA ALA A 427 4.07 -70.24 48.77
C ALA A 427 3.01 -70.18 49.87
N LEU A 428 1.80 -69.84 49.44
CA LEU A 428 0.62 -70.71 49.46
C LEU A 428 -0.39 -70.05 48.49
N TRP A 429 -0.42 -70.48 47.23
CA TRP A 429 -1.33 -71.51 46.74
C TRP A 429 -2.82 -71.22 47.02
N VAL A 430 -3.50 -70.87 45.94
CA VAL A 430 -4.70 -71.59 45.47
C VAL A 430 -5.94 -71.49 46.38
N THR A 431 -6.85 -70.57 46.03
CA THR A 431 -8.24 -70.83 45.59
C THR A 431 -9.14 -69.62 45.86
N MET A 432 -10.16 -69.49 45.02
CA MET A 432 -11.26 -68.52 44.99
C MET A 432 -11.13 -67.55 43.80
N ILE A 433 -11.10 -68.11 42.59
CA ILE A 433 -12.29 -68.44 41.79
C ILE A 433 -12.86 -67.17 41.16
N SER A 434 -12.68 -67.13 39.83
CA SER A 434 -13.58 -66.52 38.87
C SER A 434 -15.04 -66.68 39.29
N PHE A 435 -15.69 -65.60 39.72
CA PHE A 435 -17.14 -65.48 39.64
C PHE A 435 -17.52 -63.99 39.67
N MET A 436 -18.25 -63.58 38.62
CA MET A 436 -19.07 -62.38 38.49
C MET A 436 -18.31 -61.08 38.20
N TYR A 437 -18.28 -60.51 36.99
CA TYR A 437 -19.16 -60.60 35.82
C TYR A 437 -18.36 -60.21 34.56
#